data_AF-A0A7K0EFS9-F1
#
_entry.id   AF-A0A7K0EFS9-F1
#
_cell.length_a   1.000
_cell.length_b   1.000
_cell.length_c   1.000
_cell.angle_alpha   90.00
_cell.angle_beta   90.00
_cell.angle_gamma   90.00
#
_symmetry.space_group_name_H-M   'P 1'
#
loop_
_entity.id
_entity.type
_entity.pdbx_description
1 polymer ?
#
loop_
_entity_poly.entity_id
_entity_poly.type
_entity_poly.pdbx_seq_one_letter_code
_entity_poly.pdbx_strand_id
1 'polypeptide(L)'
;MQESISKLVNIITPLTLMALIGVLMVVNGIAHIKQENNVLNFFFGIPLALGAFGVHMLIRHLTRQKTAYVWAIEFILVALFWYAFMYVW
;
A
#
# COMPACT_ATOMS: atom_id res chain seq x y z
N MET A 1 27.10 -0.17 -4.02
CA MET A 1 25.91 -0.23 -4.92
C MET A 1 24.93 -1.34 -4.52
N GLN A 2 25.37 -2.60 -4.34
CA GLN A 2 24.49 -3.70 -3.94
C GLN A 2 23.77 -3.49 -2.58
N GLU A 3 24.45 -2.88 -1.61
CA GLU A 3 23.86 -2.63 -0.29
C GLU A 3 22.69 -1.64 -0.33
N SER A 4 22.81 -0.57 -1.14
CA SER A 4 21.76 0.43 -1.34
C SER A 4 20.52 -0.18 -2.00
N ILE A 5 20.72 -1.03 -3.01
CA ILE A 5 19.62 -1.73 -3.70
C ILE A 5 18.88 -2.66 -2.75
N SER A 6 19.60 -3.42 -1.92
CA SER A 6 19.00 -4.32 -0.92
C SER A 6 18.15 -3.55 0.10
N LYS A 7 18.65 -2.42 0.60
CA LYS A 7 17.89 -1.54 1.50
C LYS A 7 16.62 -1.00 0.83
N LEU A 8 16.71 -0.63 -0.45
CA LEU A 8 15.59 -0.08 -1.20
C LEU A 8 14.49 -1.13 -1.43
N VAL A 9 14.85 -2.35 -1.85
CA VAL A 9 13.90 -3.47 -2.07
C VAL A 9 13.27 -3.97 -0.77
N ASN A 10 13.95 -3.78 0.38
CA ASN A 10 13.40 -4.09 1.70
C ASN A 10 12.32 -3.11 2.16
N ILE A 11 12.39 -1.86 1.71
CA ILE A 11 11.47 -0.80 2.13
C ILE A 11 10.35 -0.65 1.11
N ILE A 12 10.71 -0.60 -0.18
CA ILE A 12 9.78 -0.44 -1.28
C ILE A 12 9.26 -1.82 -1.65
N THR A 13 8.03 -2.08 -1.21
CA THR A 13 7.27 -3.31 -1.44
C THR A 13 5.88 -2.96 -1.96
N PRO A 14 5.16 -3.87 -2.64
CA PRO A 14 3.86 -3.56 -3.22
C PRO A 14 2.86 -2.93 -2.24
N LEU A 15 2.74 -3.44 -1.01
CA LEU A 15 1.81 -2.87 -0.03
C LEU A 15 2.30 -1.53 0.54
N THR A 16 3.60 -1.29 0.67
CA THR A 16 4.09 0.04 1.07
C THR A 16 3.82 1.10 0.00
N LEU A 17 3.85 0.73 -1.29
CA LEU A 17 3.44 1.62 -2.37
C LEU A 17 1.94 1.91 -2.32
N MET A 18 1.10 0.90 -2.07
CA MET A 18 -0.34 1.11 -1.86
C MET A 18 -0.62 2.00 -0.64
N ALA A 19 0.13 1.81 0.44
CA ALA A 19 0.02 2.65 1.63
C ALA A 19 0.39 4.10 1.32
N LEU A 20 1.46 4.33 0.53
CA LEU A 20 1.85 5.65 0.08
C LEU A 20 0.76 6.31 -0.78
N ILE A 21 0.12 5.56 -1.69
CA ILE A 21 -1.03 6.06 -2.45
C ILE A 21 -2.15 6.50 -1.51
N GLY A 22 -2.47 5.69 -0.49
CA GLY A 22 -3.45 6.05 0.54
C GLY A 22 -3.10 7.35 1.26
N VAL A 23 -1.83 7.53 1.66
CA VAL A 23 -1.35 8.77 2.27
C VAL A 23 -1.52 9.97 1.33
N LEU A 24 -1.18 9.81 0.05
CA LEU A 24 -1.36 10.86 -0.96
C LEU A 24 -2.85 11.23 -1.15
N MET A 25 -3.75 10.25 -1.11
CA MET A 25 -5.20 10.50 -1.14
C MET A 25 -5.67 11.29 0.07
N VAL A 26 -5.17 10.97 1.27
CA VAL A 26 -5.47 11.72 2.50
C VAL A 26 -4.97 13.15 2.40
N VAL A 27 -3.70 13.35 2.01
CA VAL A 27 -3.11 14.68 1.85
C VAL A 27 -3.90 15.50 0.84
N ASN A 28 -4.24 14.92 -0.31
CA ASN A 28 -5.02 15.61 -1.34
C ASN A 28 -6.44 15.95 -0.84
N GLY A 29 -7.08 15.03 -0.13
CA GLY A 29 -8.41 15.23 0.45
C GLY A 29 -8.45 16.37 1.47
N ILE A 30 -7.41 16.52 2.30
CA ILE A 30 -7.27 17.62 3.26
C ILE A 30 -6.96 18.94 2.54
N ALA A 31 -5.99 18.94 1.63
CA ALA A 31 -5.54 20.15 0.93
C ALA A 31 -6.67 20.80 0.11
N HIS A 32 -7.60 20.00 -0.40
CA HIS A 32 -8.65 20.45 -1.31
C HIS A 32 -10.06 20.07 -0.84
N ILE A 33 -10.32 20.15 0.48
CA ILE A 33 -11.57 19.69 1.11
C ILE A 33 -12.86 20.35 0.57
N LYS A 34 -12.75 21.54 -0.05
CA LYS A 34 -13.89 22.30 -0.59
C LYS A 34 -14.31 21.85 -2.00
N GLN A 35 -13.51 21.02 -2.68
CA GLN A 35 -13.87 20.46 -3.99
C GLN A 35 -14.68 19.17 -3.80
N GLU A 36 -15.70 18.99 -4.64
CA GLU A 36 -16.47 17.74 -4.68
C GLU A 36 -15.54 16.53 -4.85
N ASN A 37 -15.90 15.43 -4.18
CA ASN A 37 -15.17 14.15 -4.13
C ASN A 37 -13.86 14.10 -3.32
N ASN A 38 -13.29 15.23 -2.88
CA ASN A 38 -12.06 15.18 -2.09
C ASN A 38 -12.27 14.69 -0.65
N VAL A 39 -13.48 14.84 -0.13
CA VAL A 39 -13.89 14.18 1.13
C VAL A 39 -13.83 12.66 0.98
N LEU A 40 -14.22 12.10 -0.17
CA LEU A 40 -14.12 10.66 -0.44
C LEU A 40 -12.66 10.21 -0.52
N ASN A 41 -11.78 10.99 -1.17
CA ASN A 41 -10.34 10.71 -1.19
C ASN A 41 -9.75 10.62 0.22
N PHE A 42 -10.15 11.51 1.12
CA PHE A 42 -9.76 11.45 2.53
C PHE A 42 -10.30 10.18 3.22
N PHE A 43 -11.61 9.91 3.10
CA PHE A 43 -12.24 8.77 3.77
C PHE A 43 -11.74 7.41 3.28
N PHE A 44 -11.44 7.26 1.99
CA PHE A 44 -10.87 6.02 1.44
C PHE A 44 -9.35 5.93 1.59
N GLY A 45 -8.66 7.08 1.61
CA GLY A 45 -7.22 7.14 1.79
C GLY A 45 -6.76 6.60 3.14
N ILE A 46 -7.51 6.87 4.23
CA ILE A 46 -7.15 6.39 5.58
C ILE A 46 -7.18 4.85 5.67
N PRO A 47 -8.29 4.15 5.33
CA PRO A 47 -8.32 2.69 5.29
C PRO A 47 -7.27 2.10 4.35
N LEU A 48 -7.03 2.72 3.18
CA LEU A 48 -6.01 2.22 2.25
C LEU A 48 -4.61 2.31 2.86
N ALA A 49 -4.26 3.48 3.43
CA ALA A 49 -2.96 3.72 4.05
C ALA A 49 -2.72 2.77 5.23
N LEU A 50 -3.64 2.76 6.20
CA LEU A 50 -3.51 1.97 7.42
C LEU A 50 -3.66 0.47 7.16
N GLY A 51 -4.58 0.09 6.29
CA GLY A 51 -4.81 -1.29 5.91
C GLY A 51 -3.60 -1.89 5.19
N ALA A 52 -3.11 -1.22 4.15
CA ALA A 52 -1.94 -1.70 3.39
C ALA A 52 -0.69 -1.74 4.27
N PHE A 53 -0.42 -0.69 5.06
CA PHE A 53 0.73 -0.67 5.97
C PHE A 53 0.61 -1.70 7.09
N GLY A 54 -0.56 -1.86 7.70
CA GLY A 54 -0.81 -2.85 8.75
C GLY A 54 -0.60 -4.28 8.24
N VAL A 55 -1.14 -4.60 7.06
CA VAL A 55 -0.96 -5.91 6.42
C VAL A 55 0.50 -6.14 6.02
N HIS A 56 1.20 -5.12 5.48
CA HIS A 56 2.64 -5.19 5.22
C HIS A 56 3.43 -5.58 6.49
N MET A 57 3.18 -4.89 7.60
CA MET A 57 3.84 -5.17 8.87
C MET A 57 3.56 -6.59 9.38
N LEU A 58 2.33 -7.08 9.21
CA LEU A 58 1.95 -8.45 9.55
C LEU A 58 2.69 -9.47 8.68
N ILE A 59 2.70 -9.30 7.35
CA ILE A 59 3.42 -10.20 6.43
C ILE A 59 4.91 -10.21 6.75
N ARG A 60 5.50 -9.04 6.99
CA ARG A 60 6.91 -8.90 7.34
C ARG A 60 7.25 -9.61 8.65
N HIS A 61 6.35 -9.55 9.63
CA HIS A 61 6.48 -10.30 10.88
C HIS A 61 6.40 -11.82 10.64
N LEU A 62 5.37 -12.29 9.92
CA LEU A 62 5.13 -13.72 9.67
C LEU A 62 6.23 -14.39 8.84
N THR A 63 6.80 -13.66 7.87
CA THR A 63 7.88 -14.14 7.00
C THR A 63 9.28 -14.02 7.63
N ARG A 64 9.37 -13.59 8.89
CA ARG A 64 10.65 -13.30 9.59
C ARG A 64 11.53 -12.34 8.80
N GLN A 65 10.93 -11.31 8.21
CA GLN A 65 11.59 -10.30 7.38
C GLN A 65 12.30 -10.82 6.13
N LYS A 66 11.99 -12.03 5.64
CA LYS A 66 12.55 -12.54 4.38
C LYS A 66 11.92 -11.81 3.19
N THR A 67 12.64 -10.85 2.64
CA THR A 67 12.19 -9.91 1.60
C THR A 67 11.56 -10.57 0.39
N ALA A 68 12.14 -11.66 -0.11
CA ALA A 68 11.61 -12.39 -1.26
C ALA A 68 10.18 -12.93 -1.01
N TYR A 69 9.91 -13.42 0.20
CA TYR A 69 8.59 -13.92 0.57
C TYR A 69 7.60 -12.78 0.78
N VAL A 70 8.03 -11.67 1.39
CA VAL A 70 7.22 -10.46 1.53
C VAL A 70 6.76 -10.00 0.16
N TRP A 71 7.69 -9.84 -0.78
CA TRP A 71 7.38 -9.44 -2.15
C TRP A 71 6.42 -10.40 -2.84
N ALA A 72 6.67 -11.71 -2.77
CA ALA A 72 5.80 -12.70 -3.41
C ALA A 72 4.35 -12.64 -2.88
N ILE A 73 4.19 -12.63 -1.55
CA ILE A 73 2.87 -12.58 -0.91
C ILE A 73 2.16 -11.27 -1.25
N GLU A 74 2.84 -10.15 -1.11
CA GLU A 74 2.26 -8.83 -1.37
C GLU A 74 1.87 -8.64 -2.83
N PHE A 75 2.69 -9.12 -3.77
CA PHE A 75 2.38 -9.03 -5.19
C PHE A 75 1.13 -9.85 -5.54
N ILE A 76 1.02 -11.06 -4.98
CA ILE A 76 -0.19 -11.89 -5.13
C ILE A 76 -1.41 -11.18 -4.54
N LEU A 77 -1.30 -10.63 -3.33
CA LEU A 77 -2.41 -9.92 -2.70
C LEU A 77 -2.86 -8.72 -3.54
N VAL A 78 -1.93 -7.87 -3.97
CA VAL A 78 -2.25 -6.69 -4.80
C VAL A 78 -2.88 -7.13 -6.13
N ALA A 79 -2.35 -8.17 -6.78
CA ALA A 79 -2.91 -8.69 -8.03
C ALA A 79 -4.33 -9.25 -7.83
N LEU A 80 -4.59 -9.96 -6.73
CA LEU A 80 -5.92 -10.47 -6.40
C LEU A 80 -6.91 -9.35 -6.10
N PHE A 81 -6.50 -8.33 -5.33
CA PHE A 81 -7.33 -7.14 -5.07
C PHE A 81 -7.63 -6.39 -6.36
N TRP A 82 -6.63 -6.19 -7.21
CA TRP A 82 -6.80 -5.57 -8.52
C TRP A 82 -7.79 -6.35 -9.39
N TYR A 83 -7.64 -7.67 -9.47
CA TYR A 83 -8.56 -8.53 -10.21
C TYR A 83 -9.99 -8.44 -9.65
N ALA A 84 -10.16 -8.55 -8.33
CA ALA A 84 -11.47 -8.44 -7.70
C ALA A 84 -12.12 -7.07 -7.98
N PHE A 85 -11.34 -5.99 -7.92
CA PHE A 85 -11.84 -4.65 -8.22
C PHE A 85 -12.27 -4.47 -9.68
N MET A 86 -11.55 -5.08 -10.64
CA MET A 86 -11.83 -4.90 -12.07
C MET A 86 -12.93 -5.81 -12.62
N TYR A 87 -13.17 -6.97 -11.99
CA TYR A 87 -14.05 -8.02 -12.55
C TYR A 87 -15.21 -8.42 -11.65
N VAL A 88 -15.20 -8.06 -10.36
CA VAL A 88 -16.28 -8.38 -9.41
C VAL A 88 -17.10 -7.15 -9.05
N TRP A 89 -16.46 -5.98 -8.99
CA TRP A 89 -17.07 -4.69 -8.72
C TRP A 89 -17.16 -3.85 -9.99
#